data_AF-A0A6L3X6W5-F1
#
_entry.id   AF-A0A6L3X6W5-F1
#
_cell.length_a   1.000
_cell.length_b   1.000
_cell.length_c   1.000
_cell.angle_alpha   90.00
_cell.angle_beta   90.00
_cell.angle_gamma   90.00
#
_symmetry.space_group_name_H-M   'P 1'
#
loop_
_entity.id
_entity.type
_entity.pdbx_description
1 polymer ?
#
loop_
_entity_poly.entity_id
_entity_poly.type
_entity_poly.pdbx_seq_one_letter_code
_entity_poly.pdbx_strand_id
1 'polypeptide(L)'
;VQDVRNAGMTNAKPAILLMIRKLPEANIIQTVNSIRARLPELQETIPAAIDLQIAQDRSPTIRASLEEVEQTLIISVALVILVVFLFLRSGRATLIPAVAVPVSLIGTFAAMYLCGFSLNNLSLMALTIATGFVVDDAIVVLENISRHLEAGMKPLQAA
;
A
#
# COMPACT_ATOMS: atom_id res chain seq x y z
N VAL A 1 21.11 29.63 -19.41
CA VAL A 1 20.46 30.58 -20.34
C VAL A 1 19.22 31.11 -19.63
N GLN A 2 19.17 32.39 -19.30
CA GLN A 2 18.02 33.01 -18.64
C GLN A 2 16.88 33.08 -19.67
N ASP A 3 15.82 32.29 -19.47
CA ASP A 3 14.68 32.28 -20.36
C ASP A 3 13.71 33.40 -19.95
N VAL A 4 13.68 34.48 -20.73
CA VAL A 4 12.92 35.71 -20.46
C VAL A 4 11.40 35.49 -20.56
N ARG A 5 10.95 34.29 -20.97
CA ARG A 5 9.53 33.93 -21.10
C ARG A 5 8.97 33.15 -19.92
N ASN A 6 9.80 32.71 -18.97
CA ASN A 6 9.34 31.99 -17.79
C ASN A 6 9.39 32.89 -16.55
N ALA A 7 8.21 33.29 -16.06
CA ALA A 7 8.06 33.93 -14.76
C ALA A 7 7.65 32.87 -13.73
N GLY A 8 8.46 32.72 -12.68
CA GLY A 8 8.09 31.94 -11.50
C GLY A 8 7.59 32.88 -10.41
N MET A 9 6.43 32.57 -9.84
CA MET A 9 5.90 33.28 -8.67
C MET A 9 5.47 32.25 -7.62
N THR A 10 5.77 32.52 -6.36
CA THR A 10 5.24 31.78 -5.21
C THR A 10 4.70 32.78 -4.20
N ASN A 11 3.47 32.59 -3.72
CA ASN A 11 2.81 33.51 -2.77
C ASN A 11 2.91 35.00 -3.16
N ALA A 12 2.66 35.33 -4.44
CA ALA A 12 2.75 36.67 -5.03
C ALA A 12 4.15 37.33 -4.99
N LYS A 13 5.21 36.58 -4.69
CA LYS A 13 6.62 37.04 -4.79
C LYS A 13 7.32 36.37 -5.99
N PRO A 14 8.16 37.11 -6.75
CA PRO A 14 9.01 36.51 -7.79
C PRO A 14 9.91 35.43 -7.19
N ALA A 15 9.96 34.26 -7.83
CA ALA A 15 10.75 33.13 -7.36
C ALA A 15 11.30 32.30 -8.53
N ILE A 16 12.42 31.64 -8.30
CA ILE A 16 12.96 30.65 -9.23
C ILE A 16 12.34 29.30 -8.86
N LEU A 17 11.55 28.74 -9.76
CA LEU A 17 10.90 27.44 -9.54
C LEU A 17 11.81 26.31 -10.03
N LEU A 18 12.26 25.46 -9.10
CA LEU A 18 12.95 24.22 -9.42
C LEU A 18 11.95 23.06 -9.38
N MET A 19 11.57 22.54 -10.55
CA MET A 19 10.66 21.39 -10.64
C MET A 19 11.43 20.07 -10.65
N ILE A 20 11.27 19.29 -9.59
CA ILE A 20 11.83 17.93 -9.50
C ILE A 20 10.73 16.92 -9.87
N ARG A 21 11.01 16.04 -10.84
CA ARG A 21 10.10 14.97 -11.26
C ARG A 21 10.74 13.63 -10.94
N LYS A 22 9.96 12.69 -10.37
CA LYS A 22 10.43 11.32 -10.18
C LYS A 22 10.54 10.61 -11.53
N LEU A 23 11.47 9.66 -11.62
CA LEU A 23 11.50 8.67 -12.70
C LEU A 23 10.36 7.65 -12.55
N PRO A 24 9.86 7.04 -13.64
CA PRO A 24 8.77 6.06 -13.60
C PRO A 24 8.97 4.97 -12.55
N GLU A 25 10.19 4.40 -12.49
CA GLU A 25 10.57 3.31 -11.58
C GLU A 25 11.02 3.77 -10.18
N ALA A 26 11.14 5.08 -9.95
CA ALA A 26 11.63 5.59 -8.67
C ALA A 26 10.52 5.59 -7.59
N ASN A 27 10.86 5.14 -6.38
CA ASN A 27 9.98 5.28 -5.22
C ASN A 27 9.90 6.75 -4.80
N ILE A 28 8.69 7.31 -4.79
CA ILE A 28 8.47 8.73 -4.53
C ILE A 28 8.84 9.13 -3.09
N ILE A 29 8.54 8.28 -2.09
CA ILE A 29 8.82 8.55 -0.68
C ILE A 29 10.33 8.55 -0.45
N GLN A 30 11.04 7.57 -0.99
CA GLN A 30 12.51 7.51 -0.89
C GLN A 30 13.18 8.69 -1.60
N THR A 31 12.68 9.07 -2.77
CA THR A 31 13.19 10.22 -3.54
C THR A 31 13.04 11.51 -2.75
N VAL A 32 11.84 11.78 -2.22
CA VAL A 32 11.57 12.99 -1.43
C VAL A 32 12.37 13.01 -0.13
N ASN A 33 12.47 11.88 0.58
CA ASN A 33 13.31 11.78 1.77
C ASN A 33 14.78 12.10 1.46
N SER A 34 15.31 11.60 0.34
CA SER A 34 16.70 11.85 -0.07
C SER A 34 16.94 13.33 -0.40
N ILE A 35 15.97 13.98 -1.06
CA ILE A 35 16.03 15.43 -1.34
C ILE A 35 15.97 16.21 -0.03
N ARG A 36 15.08 15.83 0.89
CA ARG A 36 14.91 16.48 2.20
C ARG A 36 16.13 16.32 3.11
N ALA A 37 16.85 15.20 3.00
CA ALA A 37 18.09 14.98 3.74
C ALA A 37 19.23 15.87 3.26
N ARG A 38 19.28 16.21 1.97
CA ARG A 38 20.32 17.08 1.37
C ARG A 38 19.96 18.57 1.35
N LEU A 39 18.69 18.88 1.59
CA LEU A 39 18.15 20.23 1.64
C LEU A 39 18.88 21.15 2.64
N PRO A 40 19.21 20.70 3.87
CA PRO A 40 19.95 21.52 4.84
C PRO A 40 21.36 21.89 4.36
N GLU A 41 22.13 20.92 3.82
CA GLU A 41 23.48 21.15 3.30
C GLU A 41 23.48 22.16 2.15
N LEU A 42 22.46 22.07 1.28
CA LEU A 42 22.26 23.03 0.20
C LEU A 42 21.92 24.42 0.74
N GLN A 43 21.10 24.50 1.79
CA GLN A 43 20.70 25.76 2.41
C GLN A 43 21.88 26.47 3.10
N GLU A 44 22.84 25.73 3.66
CA GLU A 44 24.08 26.28 4.23
C GLU A 44 25.05 26.81 3.15
N THR A 45 25.02 26.25 1.94
CA THR A 45 25.90 26.65 0.83
C THR A 45 25.36 27.89 0.09
N ILE A 46 24.08 28.19 0.25
CA ILE A 46 23.40 29.29 -0.44
C ILE A 46 23.52 30.59 0.40
N PRO A 47 23.75 31.76 -0.22
CA PRO A 47 23.78 33.04 0.49
C PRO A 47 22.49 33.29 1.28
N ALA A 48 22.60 33.82 2.49
CA ALA A 48 21.47 34.12 3.39
C ALA A 48 20.39 35.06 2.81
N ALA A 49 20.67 35.71 1.67
CA ALA A 49 19.71 36.53 0.92
C ALA A 49 18.70 35.70 0.11
N ILE A 50 18.90 34.39 -0.03
CA ILE A 50 18.03 33.49 -0.79
C ILE A 50 17.26 32.60 0.19
N ASP A 51 15.93 32.70 0.16
CA ASP A 51 15.03 31.86 0.94
C ASP A 51 14.57 30.66 0.10
N LEU A 52 14.94 29.46 0.54
CA LEU A 52 14.63 28.21 -0.15
C LEU A 52 13.40 27.55 0.49
N GLN A 53 12.27 27.60 -0.21
CA GLN A 53 11.01 27.02 0.27
C GLN A 53 10.49 25.94 -0.66
N ILE A 54 9.85 24.92 -0.07
CA ILE A 54 9.14 23.89 -0.81
C ILE A 54 7.79 24.46 -1.27
N ALA A 55 7.67 24.80 -2.54
CA ALA A 55 6.44 25.39 -3.09
C ALA A 55 5.27 24.38 -3.17
N GLN A 56 5.55 23.12 -3.51
CA GLN A 56 4.54 22.07 -3.60
C GLN A 56 5.17 20.70 -3.36
N ASP A 57 4.66 19.95 -2.39
CA ASP A 57 5.06 18.56 -2.12
C ASP A 57 3.84 17.65 -2.11
N ARG A 58 3.89 16.58 -2.90
CA ARG A 58 2.84 15.55 -2.96
C ARG A 58 3.12 14.36 -2.04
N SER A 59 4.33 14.26 -1.48
CA SER A 59 4.74 13.17 -0.59
C SER A 59 3.88 13.02 0.68
N PRO A 60 3.39 14.10 1.34
CA PRO A 60 2.60 13.96 2.55
C PRO A 60 1.26 13.28 2.29
N THR A 61 0.58 13.64 1.19
CA THR A 61 -0.67 13.01 0.78
C THR A 61 -0.46 11.53 0.46
N ILE A 62 0.62 11.18 -0.25
CA ILE A 62 0.93 9.78 -0.57
C ILE A 62 1.23 8.97 0.68
N ARG A 63 1.99 9.54 1.62
CA ARG A 63 2.28 8.89 2.91
C ARG A 63 1.01 8.67 3.73
N ALA A 64 0.13 9.68 3.80
CA ALA A 64 -1.15 9.57 4.48
C ALA A 64 -2.04 8.48 3.85
N SER A 65 -2.11 8.42 2.52
CA SER A 65 -2.87 7.36 1.83
C SER A 65 -2.29 5.96 2.07
N LEU A 66 -0.97 5.81 2.16
CA LEU A 66 -0.36 4.51 2.50
C LEU A 66 -0.71 4.07 3.92
N GLU A 67 -0.65 4.98 4.89
CA GLU A 67 -1.03 4.70 6.27
C GLU A 67 -2.53 4.35 6.39
N GLU A 68 -3.39 5.05 5.65
CA GLU A 68 -4.82 4.77 5.57
C GLU A 68 -5.11 3.40 4.95
N VAL A 69 -4.39 3.03 3.88
CA VAL A 69 -4.50 1.70 3.26
C VAL A 69 -4.03 0.60 4.21
N GLU A 70 -2.94 0.82 4.94
CA GLU A 70 -2.44 -0.12 5.96
C GLU A 70 -3.49 -0.35 7.06
N GLN A 71 -4.05 0.73 7.61
CA GLN A 71 -5.12 0.63 8.62
C GLN A 71 -6.36 -0.07 8.09
N THR A 72 -6.78 0.28 6.88
CA THR A 72 -7.96 -0.31 6.23
C THR A 72 -7.75 -1.80 5.96
N LEU A 73 -6.55 -2.22 5.56
CA LEU A 73 -6.21 -3.62 5.37
C LEU A 73 -6.31 -4.41 6.68
N ILE A 74 -5.76 -3.86 7.77
CA ILE A 74 -5.83 -4.49 9.10
C ILE A 74 -7.29 -4.63 9.55
N ILE A 75 -8.08 -3.55 9.44
CA ILE A 75 -9.50 -3.58 9.79
C ILE A 75 -10.24 -4.61 8.93
N SER A 76 -9.98 -4.64 7.62
CA SER A 76 -10.63 -5.56 6.69
C SER A 76 -10.34 -7.02 7.04
N VAL A 77 -9.08 -7.37 7.31
CA VAL A 77 -8.68 -8.71 7.74
C VAL A 77 -9.35 -9.10 9.06
N ALA A 78 -9.34 -8.19 10.05
CA ALA A 78 -10.00 -8.44 11.33
C ALA A 78 -11.52 -8.66 11.16
N LEU A 79 -12.16 -7.89 10.28
CA LEU A 79 -13.59 -7.99 10.00
C LEU A 79 -13.94 -9.31 9.29
N VAL A 80 -13.13 -9.73 8.32
CA VAL A 80 -13.27 -11.05 7.65
C VAL A 80 -13.18 -12.18 8.68
N ILE A 81 -12.18 -12.15 9.56
CA ILE A 81 -12.03 -13.17 10.63
C ILE A 81 -13.25 -13.19 11.54
N LEU A 82 -13.75 -12.01 11.94
CA LEU A 82 -14.91 -11.89 12.82
C LEU A 82 -16.18 -12.46 12.17
N VAL A 83 -16.44 -12.14 10.90
CA VAL A 83 -17.61 -12.63 10.17
C VAL A 83 -17.54 -14.15 10.01
N VAL A 84 -16.40 -14.69 9.59
CA VAL A 84 -16.20 -16.14 9.47
C VAL A 84 -16.36 -16.84 10.81
N PHE A 85 -15.85 -16.25 11.90
CA PHE A 85 -16.04 -16.77 13.26
C PHE A 85 -17.52 -16.83 13.64
N LEU A 86 -18.28 -15.78 13.32
CA LEU A 86 -19.70 -15.69 13.64
C LEU A 86 -20.52 -16.76 12.90
N PHE A 87 -20.21 -17.01 11.63
CA PHE A 87 -20.91 -17.99 10.80
C PHE A 87 -20.61 -19.43 11.21
N LEU A 88 -19.35 -19.75 11.48
CA LEU A 88 -18.93 -21.14 11.76
C LEU A 88 -18.99 -21.51 13.23
N ARG A 89 -18.97 -20.50 14.12
CA ARG A 89 -19.04 -20.65 15.58
C ARG A 89 -18.00 -21.63 16.16
N SER A 90 -16.95 -21.93 15.40
CA SER A 90 -15.88 -22.87 15.74
C SER A 90 -14.52 -22.26 15.42
N GLY A 91 -13.73 -21.99 16.46
CA GLY A 91 -12.43 -21.31 16.30
C GLY A 91 -11.42 -22.08 15.44
N ARG A 92 -11.58 -23.41 15.32
CA ARG A 92 -10.71 -24.25 14.46
C ARG A 92 -10.98 -24.04 12.98
N ALA A 93 -12.25 -23.87 12.58
CA ALA A 93 -12.61 -23.63 11.18
C ALA A 93 -12.23 -22.21 10.76
N THR A 94 -12.39 -21.22 11.65
CA THR A 94 -12.04 -19.82 11.38
C THR A 94 -10.54 -19.60 11.16
N LEU A 95 -9.67 -20.41 11.77
CA LEU A 95 -8.22 -20.29 11.64
C LEU A 95 -7.72 -20.47 10.20
N ILE A 96 -8.42 -21.27 9.39
CA ILE A 96 -8.01 -21.57 8.01
C ILE A 96 -8.01 -20.29 7.14
N PRO A 97 -9.14 -19.59 6.95
CA PRO A 97 -9.14 -18.32 6.22
C PRO A 97 -8.37 -17.20 6.94
N ALA A 98 -8.34 -17.20 8.28
CA ALA A 98 -7.60 -16.20 9.06
C ALA A 98 -6.09 -16.20 8.78
N VAL A 99 -5.52 -17.35 8.43
CA VAL A 99 -4.11 -17.48 8.05
C VAL A 99 -3.94 -17.43 6.53
N ALA A 100 -4.83 -18.07 5.77
CA ALA A 100 -4.70 -18.16 4.32
C ALA A 100 -4.74 -16.78 3.64
N VAL A 101 -5.62 -15.88 4.08
CA VAL A 101 -5.79 -14.55 3.46
C VAL A 101 -4.58 -13.63 3.71
N PRO A 102 -4.05 -13.47 4.94
CA PRO A 102 -2.83 -12.69 5.15
C PRO A 102 -1.61 -13.30 4.45
N VAL A 103 -1.48 -14.64 4.46
CA VAL A 103 -0.34 -15.32 3.82
C VAL A 103 -0.37 -15.13 2.30
N SER A 104 -1.53 -15.15 1.65
CA SER A 104 -1.64 -14.91 0.21
C SER A 104 -1.25 -13.47 -0.18
N LEU A 105 -1.65 -12.48 0.63
CA LEU A 105 -1.28 -11.08 0.46
C LEU A 105 0.24 -10.88 0.61
N ILE A 106 0.82 -11.43 1.68
CA ILE A 106 2.28 -11.39 1.89
C ILE A 106 3.02 -12.07 0.73
N GLY A 107 2.54 -13.23 0.28
CA GLY A 107 3.09 -13.95 -0.86
C GLY A 107 3.01 -13.12 -2.16
N THR A 108 1.92 -12.40 -2.37
CA THR A 108 1.75 -11.50 -3.51
C THR A 108 2.76 -10.35 -3.46
N PHE A 109 2.94 -9.70 -2.31
CA PHE A 109 3.96 -8.66 -2.14
C PHE A 109 5.38 -9.19 -2.32
N ALA A 110 5.67 -10.41 -1.86
CA ALA A 110 6.97 -11.05 -2.07
C ALA A 110 7.22 -11.32 -3.56
N ALA A 111 6.24 -11.84 -4.29
CA ALA A 111 6.34 -12.05 -5.73
C ALA A 111 6.50 -10.72 -6.49
N MET A 112 5.75 -9.68 -6.12
CA MET A 112 5.90 -8.33 -6.67
C MET A 112 7.30 -7.78 -6.44
N TYR A 113 7.86 -7.97 -5.24
CA TYR A 113 9.21 -7.55 -4.92
C TYR A 113 10.26 -8.26 -5.79
N LEU A 114 10.13 -9.59 -5.96
CA LEU A 114 11.05 -10.39 -6.80
C LEU A 114 10.97 -10.01 -8.28
N CYS A 115 9.78 -9.68 -8.78
CA CYS A 115 9.57 -9.24 -10.16
C CYS A 115 9.89 -7.75 -10.38
N GLY A 116 10.28 -7.01 -9.33
CA GLY A 116 10.55 -5.57 -9.41
C GLY A 116 9.31 -4.71 -9.63
N PHE A 117 8.11 -5.20 -9.33
CA PHE A 117 6.88 -4.43 -9.46
C PHE A 117 6.72 -3.41 -8.34
N SER A 118 6.39 -2.18 -8.72
CA SER A 118 6.05 -1.11 -7.77
C SER A 118 4.61 -1.21 -7.30
N LEU A 119 4.35 -0.82 -6.04
CA LEU A 119 3.00 -0.54 -5.58
C LEU A 119 2.49 0.77 -6.19
N ASN A 120 1.42 0.71 -6.97
CA ASN A 120 0.75 1.83 -7.60
C ASN A 120 -0.78 1.61 -7.65
N ASN A 121 -1.51 2.55 -8.26
CA ASN A 121 -2.98 2.48 -8.31
C ASN A 121 -3.52 1.22 -9.02
N LEU A 122 -2.85 0.76 -10.09
CA LEU A 122 -3.26 -0.46 -10.80
C LEU A 122 -3.03 -1.70 -9.95
N SER A 123 -1.88 -1.79 -9.27
CA SER A 123 -1.61 -2.92 -8.37
C SER A 123 -2.56 -2.93 -7.18
N LEU A 124 -2.92 -1.76 -6.64
CA LEU A 124 -3.91 -1.66 -5.56
C LEU A 124 -5.30 -2.15 -6.01
N MET A 125 -5.76 -1.73 -7.20
CA MET A 125 -7.03 -2.22 -7.76
C MET A 125 -7.02 -3.74 -7.97
N ALA A 126 -5.91 -4.28 -8.50
CA ALA A 126 -5.74 -5.72 -8.68
C ALA A 126 -5.75 -6.47 -7.34
N LEU A 127 -5.08 -5.93 -6.32
CA LEU A 127 -5.03 -6.52 -4.98
C LEU A 127 -6.41 -6.56 -4.31
N THR A 128 -7.21 -5.51 -4.48
CA THR A 128 -8.59 -5.47 -3.98
C THR A 128 -9.44 -6.59 -4.58
N ILE A 129 -9.38 -6.79 -5.90
CA ILE A 129 -10.12 -7.88 -6.58
C ILE A 129 -9.59 -9.25 -6.16
N ALA A 130 -8.27 -9.42 -6.15
CA ALA A 130 -7.63 -10.69 -5.79
C ALA A 130 -7.92 -11.11 -4.35
N THR A 131 -7.98 -10.15 -3.42
CA THR A 131 -8.33 -10.44 -2.02
C THR A 131 -9.73 -11.03 -1.91
N GLY A 132 -10.69 -10.55 -2.71
CA GLY A 132 -12.04 -11.11 -2.78
C GLY A 132 -12.03 -12.58 -3.23
N PHE A 133 -11.32 -12.88 -4.33
CA PHE A 133 -11.22 -14.26 -4.83
C PHE A 133 -10.57 -15.22 -3.83
N VAL A 134 -9.51 -14.80 -3.12
CA VAL A 134 -8.85 -15.68 -2.14
C VAL A 134 -9.75 -15.97 -0.93
N VAL A 135 -10.51 -14.97 -0.48
CA VAL A 135 -11.46 -15.14 0.62
C VAL A 135 -12.57 -16.11 0.22
N ASP A 136 -13.14 -15.93 -0.98
CA ASP A 136 -14.20 -16.80 -1.51
C ASP A 136 -13.73 -18.26 -1.61
N ASP A 137 -12.55 -18.50 -2.18
CA ASP A 137 -11.98 -19.86 -2.29
C ASP A 137 -11.77 -20.49 -0.90
N ALA A 138 -11.23 -19.73 0.06
CA ALA A 138 -11.00 -20.24 1.41
C ALA A 138 -12.31 -20.58 2.13
N ILE A 139 -13.38 -19.80 1.90
CA ILE A 139 -14.70 -20.03 2.49
C ILE A 139 -15.36 -21.26 1.85
N VAL A 140 -15.35 -21.38 0.52
CA VAL A 140 -15.99 -22.50 -0.19
C VAL A 140 -15.37 -23.83 0.19
N VAL A 141 -14.03 -23.93 0.26
CA VAL A 141 -13.35 -25.16 0.67
C VAL A 141 -13.71 -25.52 2.11
N LEU A 142 -13.71 -24.54 3.01
CA LEU A 142 -14.04 -24.75 4.42
C LEU A 142 -15.49 -25.19 4.62
N GLU A 143 -16.43 -24.59 3.90
CA GLU A 143 -17.83 -24.97 3.91
C GLU A 143 -18.00 -26.41 3.40
N ASN A 144 -17.27 -26.79 2.34
CA ASN A 144 -17.30 -28.15 1.82
C ASN A 144 -16.79 -29.17 2.86
N ILE A 145 -15.67 -28.88 3.52
CA ILE A 145 -15.10 -29.72 4.58
C ILE A 145 -16.09 -29.84 5.76
N SER A 146 -16.68 -28.72 6.21
CA SER A 146 -17.66 -28.70 7.29
C SER A 146 -18.87 -29.58 6.97
N ARG A 147 -19.39 -29.47 5.75
CA ARG A 147 -20.52 -30.28 5.26
C ARG A 147 -20.20 -31.78 5.27
N HIS A 148 -19.00 -32.16 4.84
CA HIS A 148 -18.56 -33.57 4.81
C HIS A 148 -18.31 -34.12 6.22
N LEU A 149 -17.81 -33.30 7.14
CA LEU A 149 -17.67 -33.65 8.57
C LEU A 149 -19.04 -33.88 9.23
N GLU A 150 -20.02 -33.01 8.96
CA GLU A 150 -21.39 -33.17 9.45
C GLU A 150 -22.09 -34.42 8.88
N ALA A 151 -21.75 -34.82 7.65
CA ALA A 151 -22.20 -36.08 7.04
C ALA A 151 -21.51 -37.34 7.63
N GLY A 152 -20.63 -37.19 8.62
CA GLY A 152 -20.00 -38.30 9.34
C GLY A 152 -18.67 -38.79 8.76
N MET A 153 -18.10 -38.09 7.77
CA MET A 153 -16.77 -38.45 7.23
C MET A 153 -15.64 -38.01 8.17
N LYS A 154 -14.56 -38.79 8.20
CA LYS A 154 -13.37 -38.46 9.00
C LYS A 154 -12.65 -37.24 8.39
N PRO A 155 -12.01 -36.37 9.20
CA PRO A 155 -11.41 -35.11 8.72
C PRO A 155 -10.44 -35.25 7.54
N LEU A 156 -9.64 -36.31 7.50
CA LEU A 156 -8.68 -36.58 6.42
C LEU A 156 -9.35 -37.03 5.10
N GLN A 157 -10.59 -37.52 5.15
CA GLN A 157 -11.36 -37.90 3.96
C GLN A 157 -12.29 -36.77 3.48
N ALA A 158 -12.53 -35.77 4.34
CA ALA A 158 -13.35 -34.60 4.06
C ALA A 158 -12.54 -33.42 3.48
N ALA A 159 -11.22 -33.42 3.67
CA ALA A 159 -10.27 -32.38 3.25
C ALA A 159 -9.69 -32.61 1.85
#